data_AF-A0A1H0FXB5-F1
#
_entry.id   AF-A0A1H0FXB5-F1
#
_cell.length_a   1.000
_cell.length_b   1.000
_cell.length_c   1.000
_cell.angle_alpha   90.00
_cell.angle_beta   90.00
_cell.angle_gamma   90.00
#
_symmetry.space_group_name_H-M   'P 1'
#
loop_
_entity.id
_entity.type
_entity.pdbx_description
1 polymer ?
#
loop_
_entity_poly.entity_id
_entity_poly.type
_entity_poly.pdbx_seq_one_letter_code
_entity_poly.pdbx_strand_id
1 'polypeptide(L)' 'MNIKNIYDRLNNEKIVGMYYKVLTEIFNGTLSDVMFNEVDLLETIAAKRGIQLSYFRFQEHMNSPSKVMILIRFH' A
#
# COMPACT_ATOMS: atom_id res chain seq x y z
N MET A 1 19.92 15.91 2.55
CA MET A 1 20.34 14.86 1.60
C MET A 1 19.08 14.25 1.01
N ASN A 2 18.69 14.65 -0.21
CA ASN A 2 17.44 14.20 -0.82
C ASN A 2 17.71 12.81 -1.41
N ILE A 3 17.51 11.76 -0.61
CA ILE A 3 17.50 10.39 -1.14
C ILE A 3 16.33 10.37 -2.12
N LYS A 4 16.62 10.44 -3.43
CA LYS A 4 15.59 10.26 -4.46
C LYS A 4 14.84 8.99 -4.10
N ASN A 5 13.57 9.14 -3.77
CA ASN A 5 12.77 8.00 -3.38
C ASN A 5 12.68 7.09 -4.60
N ILE A 6 12.99 5.80 -4.45
CA ILE A 6 12.95 4.84 -5.58
C ILE A 6 11.57 4.86 -6.26
N TYR A 7 10.53 5.20 -5.51
CA TYR A 7 9.15 5.34 -5.97
C TYR A 7 8.89 6.57 -6.84
N ASP A 8 9.77 7.58 -6.84
CA ASP A 8 9.64 8.75 -7.71
C ASP A 8 9.71 8.35 -9.20
N ARG A 9 10.33 7.20 -9.51
CA ARG A 9 10.43 6.65 -10.86
C ARG A 9 9.24 5.79 -11.27
N LEU A 10 8.37 5.43 -10.33
CA LEU A 10 7.21 4.60 -10.60
C LEU A 10 6.05 5.46 -11.09
N ASN A 11 5.26 4.94 -12.05
CA ASN A 11 3.99 5.56 -12.44
C ASN A 11 2.91 5.29 -11.37
N ASN A 12 1.76 5.96 -11.49
CA ASN A 12 0.69 5.87 -10.49
C ASN A 12 0.17 4.44 -10.31
N GLU A 13 0.00 3.68 -11.39
CA GLU A 13 -0.43 2.29 -11.33
C GLU A 13 0.54 1.41 -10.53
N LYS A 14 1.85 1.59 -10.71
CA LYS A 14 2.86 0.84 -9.95
C LYS A 14 2.88 1.22 -8.48
N ILE A 15 2.61 2.48 -8.13
CA ILE A 15 2.45 2.90 -6.73
C ILE A 15 1.26 2.17 -6.09
N VAL A 16 0.10 2.16 -6.75
CA VAL A 16 -1.09 1.46 -6.24
C VAL A 16 -0.86 -0.05 -6.17
N GLY A 17 -0.26 -0.65 -7.19
CA GLY A 17 0.04 -2.09 -7.20
C GLY A 17 1.01 -2.50 -6.10
N MET A 18 2.01 -1.66 -5.81
CA MET A 18 2.95 -1.91 -4.72
C MET A 18 2.27 -1.78 -3.35
N TYR A 19 1.44 -0.74 -3.18
CA TYR A 19 0.62 -0.56 -1.98
C TYR A 19 -0.25 -1.78 -1.69
N TYR A 20 -0.94 -2.30 -2.72
CA TYR A 20 -1.72 -3.56 -2.63
C TYR A 20 -0.87 -4.74 -2.19
N LYS A 21 0.27 -4.94 -2.86
CA LYS A 21 1.10 -6.11 -2.63
C LYS A 21 1.68 -6.10 -1.22
N VAL A 22 2.20 -4.96 -0.77
CA VAL A 22 2.75 -4.82 0.58
C VAL A 22 1.69 -5.11 1.63
N LEU A 23 0.50 -4.49 1.54
CA LEU A 23 -0.61 -4.74 2.46
C LEU A 23 -1.01 -6.23 2.49
N THR A 24 -1.13 -6.85 1.32
CA THR A 24 -1.50 -8.26 1.20
C THR A 24 -0.47 -9.16 1.87
N GLU A 25 0.82 -8.92 1.65
CA GLU A 25 1.88 -9.73 2.26
C GLU A 25 2.01 -9.50 3.77
N ILE A 26 1.73 -8.29 4.27
CA ILE A 26 1.63 -8.03 5.72
C ILE A 26 0.46 -8.83 6.31
N PHE A 27 -0.74 -8.73 5.74
CA PHE A 27 -1.92 -9.40 6.28
C PHE A 27 -1.95 -10.92 6.10
N ASN A 28 -1.09 -11.45 5.23
CA ASN A 28 -0.83 -12.88 5.10
C ASN A 28 0.30 -13.36 6.03
N GLY A 29 0.99 -12.46 6.73
CA GLY A 29 2.08 -12.77 7.64
C GLY A 29 3.43 -13.05 6.97
N THR A 30 3.55 -12.83 5.66
CA THR A 30 4.82 -12.95 4.93
C THR A 30 5.77 -11.80 5.29
N LEU A 31 5.22 -10.59 5.40
CA LEU A 31 5.95 -9.39 5.81
C LEU A 31 5.60 -9.04 7.26
N SER A 32 6.57 -8.50 7.99
CA SER A 32 6.34 -8.04 9.36
C SER A 32 5.56 -6.74 9.40
N ASP A 33 4.93 -6.45 10.54
CA ASP A 33 4.19 -5.20 10.77
C ASP A 33 5.07 -3.95 10.61
N VAL A 34 6.40 -4.06 10.71
CA VAL A 34 7.33 -2.94 10.45
C VAL A 34 7.19 -2.41 9.01
N MET A 35 6.71 -3.24 8.08
CA MET A 35 6.45 -2.86 6.70
C MET A 35 5.26 -1.92 6.54
N PHE A 36 4.47 -1.63 7.58
CA PHE A 36 3.49 -0.54 7.52
C PHE A 36 4.15 0.83 7.29
N ASN A 37 5.41 1.02 7.69
CA ASN A 37 6.17 2.24 7.34
C ASN A 37 6.29 2.43 5.80
N GLU A 38 6.34 1.32 5.06
CA GLU A 38 6.39 1.32 3.60
C GLU A 38 5.02 1.69 3.00
N VAL A 39 3.94 1.24 3.64
CA VAL A 39 2.56 1.62 3.30
C VAL A 39 2.40 3.14 3.46
N ASP A 40 2.80 3.70 4.60
CA ASP A 40 2.74 5.15 4.87
C ASP A 40 3.54 5.98 3.86
N LEU A 41 4.69 5.46 3.44
CA LEU A 41 5.52 6.09 2.42
C LEU A 41 4.82 6.12 1.05
N LEU A 42 4.21 5.02 0.64
CA LEU A 42 3.44 4.94 -0.60
C LEU A 42 2.21 5.85 -0.57
N GLU A 43 1.51 5.96 0.57
CA GLU A 43 0.39 6.90 0.75
C GLU A 43 0.85 8.35 0.60
N THR A 44 1.97 8.70 1.22
CA THR A 44 2.56 10.05 1.12
C THR A 44 2.92 10.39 -0.33
N ILE A 45 3.46 9.44 -1.08
CA ILE A 45 3.84 9.64 -2.49
C ILE A 45 2.60 9.75 -3.38
N ALA A 46 1.61 8.90 -3.15
CA ALA A 46 0.33 8.98 -3.85
C ALA A 46 -0.36 10.34 -3.59
N ALA A 47 -0.37 10.81 -2.34
CA ALA A 47 -0.96 12.08 -1.96
C ALA A 47 -0.29 13.27 -2.67
N LYS A 48 1.06 13.25 -2.78
CA LYS A 48 1.82 14.26 -3.56
C LYS A 48 1.44 14.29 -5.04
N ARG A 49 0.82 13.23 -5.56
CA ARG A 49 0.36 13.09 -6.94
C ARG A 49 -1.16 13.24 -7.10
N GLY A 50 -1.85 13.74 -6.06
CA GLY A 50 -3.31 13.92 -6.08
C GLY A 50 -4.09 12.62 -5.93
N ILE A 51 -3.46 11.55 -5.42
CA ILE A 51 -4.11 10.25 -5.22
C ILE A 51 -4.21 9.97 -3.72
N GLN A 52 -5.43 9.81 -3.23
CA GLN A 52 -5.67 9.29 -1.88
C GLN A 52 -5.82 7.76 -1.96
N LEU A 53 -4.98 7.05 -1.21
CA LEU A 53 -5.07 5.61 -1.01
C LEU A 53 -5.64 5.32 0.36
N SER A 54 -6.49 4.29 0.44
CA SER A 54 -6.99 3.75 1.69
C SER A 54 -7.29 2.27 1.48
N TYR A 55 -7.24 1.46 2.55
CA TYR A 55 -7.52 0.04 2.45
C TYR A 55 -8.55 -0.44 3.46
N PHE A 56 -9.23 -1.52 3.10
CA PHE A 56 -10.06 -2.31 3.98
C PHE A 56 -9.54 -3.74 3.99
N ARG A 57 -9.30 -4.27 5.20
CA ARG A 57 -9.00 -5.68 5.40
C ARG A 57 -10.27 -6.40 5.79
N PHE A 58 -10.64 -7.40 5.01
CA PHE A 58 -11.72 -8.33 5.34
C PHE A 58 -11.12 -9.63 5.84
N GLN A 59 -11.51 -10.03 7.04
CA GLN A 59 -11.20 -11.33 7.61
C GLN A 59 -12.52 -12.06 7.85
N GLU A 60 -12.95 -12.87 6.87
CA GLU A 60 -14.24 -13.58 6.94
C GLU A 60 -14.20 -14.73 7.97
N HIS A 61 -13.06 -15.42 8.12
CA HIS A 61 -12.84 -16.48 9.11
C HIS A 61 -11.35 -16.61 9.50
N MET A 62 -11.07 -17.15 10.70
CA MET A 62 -9.70 -17.33 11.22
C MET A 62 -8.79 -18.17 10.30
N ASN A 63 -9.36 -19.02 9.43
CA ASN A 63 -8.62 -19.92 8.54
C ASN A 63 -8.71 -19.52 7.05
N SER A 64 -9.29 -18.36 6.73
CA SER A 64 -9.38 -17.88 5.35
C SER A 64 -8.31 -16.83 5.05
N PRO A 65 -7.77 -16.78 3.81
CA PRO A 65 -6.83 -15.74 3.41
C PRO A 65 -7.43 -14.34 3.66
N SER A 66 -6.61 -13.42 4.17
CA SER A 66 -7.01 -12.02 4.30
C SER A 66 -7.32 -11.45 2.91
N LYS A 67 -8.49 -10.83 2.74
CA LYS A 67 -8.81 -10.07 1.52
C LYS A 67 -8.52 -8.59 1.77
N VAL A 68 -7.83 -7.96 0.83
CA VAL A 68 -7.54 -6.52 0.87
C VAL A 68 -8.29 -5.84 -0.27
N MET A 69 -9.06 -4.82 0.06
CA MET A 69 -9.65 -3.92 -0.92
C MET A 69 -8.98 -2.56 -0.80
N ILE A 70 -8.57 -1.98 -1.92
CA ILE A 70 -8.04 -0.62 -1.97
C ILE A 70 -9.10 0.30 -2.52
N LEU A 71 -9.29 1.43 -1.84
CA LEU A 71 -10.02 2.57 -2.34
C LEU A 71 -9.03 3.60 -2.86
N ILE A 72 -9.21 3.98 -4.12
CA ILE A 72 -8.38 4.99 -4.80
C ILE A 72 -9.28 6.18 -5.11
N ARG A 73 -8.89 7.37 -4.66
CA ARG A 73 -9.57 8.62 -5.01
C ARG A 73 -8.59 9.57 -5.66
N PHE A 74 -9.05 10.28 -6.69
CA PHE A 74 -8.28 11.28 -7.41
C PHE A 74 -8.80 12.67 -7.07
N HIS A 75 -7.88 13.62 -6.84
CA HIS A 75 -8.15 15.03 -6.58
C HIS A 75 -7.72 15.89 -7.76
#